data_AF-A0A2P2JCN8-F1
#
_entry.id   AF-A0A2P2JCN8-F1
#
_cell.length_a   1.000
_cell.length_b   1.000
_cell.length_c   1.000
_cell.angle_alpha   90.00
_cell.angle_beta   90.00
_cell.angle_gamma   90.00
#
_symmetry.space_group_name_H-M   'P 1'
#
loop_
_entity.id
_entity.type
_entity.pdbx_description
1 polymer ?
#
loop_
_entity_poly.entity_id
_entity_poly.type
_entity_poly.pdbx_seq_one_letter_code
_entity_poly.pdbx_strand_id
1 'polypeptide(L)'
;MTAWGGVAAGAARGCPALQHRRPICTNGLVFSSEKSGAVGFPQHLRLNSLKNWEASQVGGCLVTGRPHSLSVSAPVPEIEDNKSSFADPGLNEADPEVRAIIENEKSRQFKSLELIASENFTSRAVMEAVGSCLTNKYSEGLPGKRYYGGNEHIDVLETLCQERALAAFHLDEKNWGVNVQPLSGSPANFEVYTAILKPHDRIMGLDLPHGGHLSHGFMTPKRRVSGTSVYFESMPYRLDESTGIVDYEMLEKTANLFRPKLIIAGASAYPRDFDYPRMRKIADEVGAFLMMDMAHISGLIAASVVANPFEYCDIVTTTTHKVNSNDNLMGDNSALD
;
A
#
# COMPACT_ATOMS: atom_id res chain seq x y z
N MET A 1 -8.62 -0.63 10.96
CA MET A 1 -8.23 -0.22 9.59
C MET A 1 -6.75 0.13 9.58
N THR A 2 -6.02 -0.22 8.53
CA THR A 2 -4.57 -0.03 8.44
C THR A 2 -4.19 1.39 8.07
N ALA A 3 -3.03 1.85 8.55
CA ALA A 3 -2.46 3.13 8.19
C ALA A 3 -2.15 3.18 6.69
N TRP A 4 -2.66 4.21 6.03
CA TRP A 4 -2.53 4.44 4.59
C TRP A 4 -1.05 4.48 4.15
N GLY A 5 -0.80 4.10 2.91
CA GLY A 5 0.47 4.28 2.21
C GLY A 5 0.30 5.39 1.18
N GLY A 6 1.19 6.39 1.20
CA GLY A 6 1.23 7.41 0.16
C GLY A 6 2.17 6.96 -0.96
N VAL A 7 1.72 7.05 -2.21
CA VAL A 7 2.59 6.98 -3.39
C VAL A 7 2.53 8.33 -4.10
N ALA A 8 3.59 9.11 -4.01
CA ALA A 8 3.79 10.30 -4.83
C ALA A 8 4.57 9.91 -6.10
N ALA A 9 4.17 10.44 -7.25
CA ALA A 9 4.83 10.18 -8.52
C ALA A 9 5.02 11.48 -9.32
N GLY A 10 6.23 11.68 -9.83
CA GLY A 10 6.58 12.80 -10.69
C GLY A 10 6.14 12.56 -12.14
N ALA A 11 5.94 13.64 -12.89
CA ALA A 11 5.64 13.56 -14.32
C ALA A 11 6.84 13.04 -15.13
N ALA A 12 6.83 11.74 -15.47
CA ALA A 12 7.89 11.10 -16.24
C ALA A 12 8.06 11.74 -17.65
N ARG A 13 9.30 12.09 -18.01
CA ARG A 13 9.64 12.58 -19.35
C ARG A 13 9.69 11.40 -20.33
N GLY A 14 8.93 11.50 -21.43
CA GLY A 14 8.54 10.33 -22.22
C GLY A 14 9.65 9.64 -23.02
N CYS A 15 9.54 8.31 -23.11
CA CYS A 15 10.23 7.46 -24.10
C CYS A 15 9.19 6.77 -25.01
N PRO A 16 9.54 6.44 -26.27
CA PRO A 16 8.55 6.09 -27.30
C PRO A 16 7.99 4.67 -27.19
N ALA A 17 6.71 4.52 -27.58
CA ALA A 17 5.95 3.28 -27.47
C ALA A 17 6.36 2.19 -28.49
N LEU A 18 6.27 0.92 -28.07
CA LEU A 18 6.44 -0.26 -28.93
C LEU A 18 5.18 -1.13 -28.93
N GLN A 19 4.82 -1.62 -30.12
CA GLN A 19 3.49 -2.14 -30.46
C GLN A 19 3.11 -3.47 -29.81
N HIS A 20 1.82 -3.65 -29.54
CA HIS A 20 1.23 -4.93 -29.12
C HIS A 20 1.33 -6.03 -30.17
N ARG A 21 1.55 -7.27 -29.71
CA ARG A 21 1.08 -8.51 -30.37
C ARG A 21 0.33 -9.37 -29.35
N ARG A 22 -0.85 -9.87 -29.73
CA ARG A 22 -1.66 -10.83 -28.96
C ARG A 22 -1.35 -12.27 -29.40
N PRO A 23 -1.36 -13.26 -28.50
CA PRO A 23 -1.58 -14.66 -28.84
C PRO A 23 -3.07 -15.04 -28.83
N ILE A 24 -3.38 -16.17 -29.47
CA ILE A 24 -4.72 -16.68 -29.81
C ILE A 24 -5.18 -17.74 -28.79
N CYS A 25 -6.49 -17.84 -28.53
CA CYS A 25 -7.08 -18.96 -27.78
C CYS A 25 -7.19 -20.22 -28.65
N THR A 26 -6.90 -21.39 -28.07
CA THR A 26 -7.27 -22.70 -28.63
C THR A 26 -7.96 -23.55 -27.58
N ASN A 27 -9.10 -24.14 -27.95
CA ASN A 27 -9.90 -24.98 -27.07
C ASN A 27 -9.42 -26.44 -27.06
N GLY A 28 -9.56 -27.07 -25.89
CA GLY A 28 -9.99 -28.46 -25.76
C GLY A 28 -8.90 -29.54 -25.70
N LEU A 29 -8.98 -30.37 -24.66
CA LEU A 29 -9.11 -31.82 -24.78
C LEU A 29 -9.60 -32.43 -23.45
N VAL A 30 -10.38 -33.50 -23.53
CA VAL A 30 -11.01 -34.25 -22.42
C VAL A 30 -10.60 -35.70 -22.53
N PHE A 31 -10.25 -36.38 -21.42
CA PHE A 31 -10.22 -37.84 -21.14
C PHE A 31 -9.39 -38.03 -19.84
N SER A 32 -9.55 -39.01 -18.95
CA SER A 32 -10.67 -39.87 -18.50
C SER A 32 -10.26 -40.54 -17.17
N SER A 33 -11.20 -41.06 -16.38
CA SER A 33 -10.94 -41.63 -15.04
C SER A 33 -10.33 -43.03 -15.05
N GLU A 34 -9.53 -43.36 -14.02
CA GLU A 34 -9.34 -44.75 -13.55
C GLU A 34 -9.22 -44.83 -12.02
N LYS A 35 -9.45 -46.02 -11.43
CA LYS A 35 -9.68 -46.22 -9.98
C LYS A 35 -8.62 -47.12 -9.33
N SER A 36 -8.14 -46.75 -8.13
CA SER A 36 -7.74 -47.61 -7.00
C SER A 36 -7.26 -46.71 -5.84
N GLY A 37 -7.31 -47.05 -4.55
CA GLY A 37 -7.90 -48.14 -3.77
C GLY A 37 -7.89 -47.72 -2.27
N ALA A 38 -8.70 -48.31 -1.39
CA ALA A 38 -9.03 -47.70 -0.08
C ALA A 38 -8.43 -48.38 1.17
N VAL A 39 -7.89 -47.56 2.10
CA VAL A 39 -7.69 -47.76 3.55
C VAL A 39 -7.62 -46.36 4.20
N GLY A 40 -8.12 -46.05 5.41
CA GLY A 40 -9.02 -46.80 6.30
C GLY A 40 -9.19 -46.17 7.70
N PHE A 41 -10.28 -45.43 7.93
CA PHE A 41 -10.84 -44.93 9.22
C PHE A 41 -10.05 -43.85 10.02
N PRO A 42 -10.72 -43.09 10.95
CA PRO A 42 -12.16 -43.10 11.28
C PRO A 42 -12.91 -41.78 11.02
N GLN A 43 -14.24 -41.90 10.91
CA GLN A 43 -15.19 -40.79 10.83
C GLN A 43 -15.53 -40.26 12.24
N HIS A 44 -15.72 -38.94 12.40
CA HIS A 44 -16.80 -38.35 13.21
C HIS A 44 -16.82 -36.82 13.15
N LEU A 45 -17.56 -36.25 12.18
CA LEU A 45 -18.13 -34.90 12.27
C LEU A 45 -19.55 -34.96 11.69
N ARG A 46 -20.55 -34.61 12.51
CA ARG A 46 -21.95 -34.53 12.06
C ARG A 46 -22.15 -33.24 11.27
N LEU A 47 -22.35 -33.35 9.96
CA LEU A 47 -22.95 -32.27 9.17
C LEU A 47 -24.46 -32.32 9.39
N ASN A 48 -25.01 -31.27 10.01
CA ASN A 48 -26.46 -31.12 10.15
C ASN A 48 -27.10 -30.80 8.79
N SER A 49 -28.32 -31.32 8.62
CA SER A 49 -29.14 -31.20 7.40
C SER A 49 -29.23 -29.76 6.86
N LEU A 50 -28.76 -29.56 5.64
CA LEU A 50 -29.11 -28.40 4.81
C LEU A 50 -30.40 -28.72 4.06
N LYS A 51 -31.44 -27.89 4.23
CA LYS A 51 -32.65 -27.96 3.42
C LYS A 51 -32.32 -27.54 1.98
N ASN A 52 -32.81 -28.31 1.01
CA ASN A 52 -32.78 -27.91 -0.39
C ASN A 52 -33.57 -26.62 -0.59
N TRP A 53 -32.96 -25.62 -1.23
CA TRP A 53 -33.65 -24.47 -1.79
C TRP A 53 -33.71 -24.64 -3.30
N GLU A 54 -34.92 -24.62 -3.88
CA GLU A 54 -35.07 -24.76 -5.34
C GLU A 54 -34.57 -23.49 -6.03
N ALA A 55 -33.61 -23.65 -6.95
CA ALA A 55 -33.14 -22.58 -7.80
C ALA A 55 -34.10 -22.41 -8.98
N SER A 56 -34.99 -21.41 -8.91
CA SER A 56 -35.78 -20.98 -10.07
C SER A 56 -34.85 -20.36 -11.13
N GLN A 57 -34.95 -20.84 -12.36
CA GLN A 57 -34.16 -20.30 -13.47
C GLN A 57 -34.65 -18.89 -13.84
N VAL A 58 -33.80 -17.89 -13.64
CA VAL A 58 -33.96 -16.56 -14.25
C VAL A 58 -33.14 -16.53 -15.53
N GLY A 59 -33.82 -16.48 -16.67
CA GLY A 59 -33.18 -16.43 -17.99
C GLY A 59 -32.37 -15.15 -18.17
N GLY A 60 -31.15 -15.29 -18.71
CA GLY A 60 -30.26 -14.15 -18.95
C GLY A 60 -30.75 -13.23 -20.06
N CYS A 61 -30.66 -11.92 -19.82
CA CYS A 61 -30.80 -10.90 -20.85
C CYS A 61 -29.49 -10.08 -20.91
N LEU A 62 -28.79 -10.11 -22.05
CA LEU A 62 -27.69 -9.17 -22.30
C LEU A 62 -28.28 -7.77 -22.53
N VAL A 63 -28.04 -6.85 -21.61
CA VAL A 63 -28.38 -5.43 -21.81
C VAL A 63 -27.10 -4.64 -22.09
N THR A 64 -26.80 -4.45 -23.37
CA THR A 64 -25.82 -3.45 -23.82
C THR A 64 -26.49 -2.07 -23.79
N GLY A 65 -26.25 -1.30 -22.73
CA GLY A 65 -26.77 0.06 -22.59
C GLY A 65 -25.95 0.89 -21.62
N ARG A 66 -25.73 2.18 -21.92
CA ARG A 66 -25.14 3.13 -20.97
C ARG A 66 -26.11 3.33 -19.80
N PRO A 67 -25.66 3.32 -18.54
CA PRO A 67 -26.52 3.71 -17.43
C PRO A 67 -26.80 5.21 -17.53
N HIS A 68 -28.06 5.58 -17.74
CA HIS A 68 -28.53 6.91 -17.38
C HIS A 68 -28.48 7.03 -15.85
N SER A 69 -28.10 8.20 -15.36
CA SER A 69 -27.98 8.50 -13.93
C SER A 69 -29.35 8.53 -13.24
N LEU A 70 -29.87 7.35 -12.90
CA LEU A 70 -31.00 7.19 -11.99
C LEU A 70 -30.45 7.06 -10.58
N SER A 71 -30.30 8.20 -9.90
CA SER A 71 -30.24 8.23 -8.44
C SER A 71 -31.56 7.69 -7.90
N VAL A 72 -31.60 6.40 -7.54
CA VAL A 72 -32.75 5.81 -6.84
C VAL A 72 -32.71 6.26 -5.38
N SER A 73 -33.03 7.53 -5.17
CA SER A 73 -33.43 8.05 -3.88
C SER A 73 -34.83 7.53 -3.61
N ALA A 74 -34.93 6.31 -3.07
CA ALA A 74 -36.18 5.81 -2.55
C ALA A 74 -36.65 6.79 -1.44
N PRO A 75 -37.88 7.32 -1.51
CA PRO A 75 -38.38 8.15 -0.42
C PRO A 75 -38.42 7.29 0.84
N VAL A 76 -37.73 7.73 1.88
CA VAL A 76 -37.83 7.11 3.20
C VAL A 76 -39.29 7.26 3.63
N PRO A 77 -40.03 6.17 3.89
CA PRO A 77 -41.37 6.29 4.45
C PRO A 77 -41.28 7.05 5.77
N GLU A 78 -42.26 7.90 6.07
CA GLU A 78 -42.42 8.42 7.44
C GLU A 78 -42.74 7.23 8.36
N ILE A 79 -41.69 6.67 8.96
CA ILE A 79 -41.81 5.60 9.94
C ILE A 79 -42.36 6.26 11.21
N GLU A 80 -43.62 5.99 11.51
CA GLU A 80 -44.20 6.28 12.83
C GLU A 80 -43.25 5.76 13.92
N ASP A 81 -43.09 6.54 15.01
CA ASP A 81 -42.00 6.47 16.01
C ASP A 81 -42.05 5.21 16.92
N ASN A 82 -42.10 4.04 16.29
CA ASN A 82 -42.16 2.73 16.90
C ASN A 82 -40.75 2.14 16.99
N LYS A 83 -39.93 2.79 17.82
CA LYS A 83 -38.62 2.34 18.34
C LYS A 83 -38.00 1.14 17.61
N SER A 84 -37.39 1.42 16.45
CA SER A 84 -36.36 0.53 15.89
C SER A 84 -35.18 0.53 16.87
N SER A 85 -35.19 -0.40 17.83
CA SER A 85 -34.14 -0.54 18.83
C SER A 85 -32.91 -1.22 18.21
N PHE A 86 -32.25 -0.52 17.30
CA PHE A 86 -30.91 -0.90 16.87
C PHE A 86 -29.97 -0.71 18.06
N ALA A 87 -29.64 -1.81 18.72
CA ALA A 87 -28.71 -1.79 19.83
C ALA A 87 -27.29 -1.64 19.27
N ASP A 88 -26.64 -0.53 19.62
CA ASP A 88 -25.22 -0.26 19.32
C ASP A 88 -24.43 -0.28 20.65
N PRO A 89 -24.16 -1.48 21.21
CA PRO A 89 -23.46 -1.62 22.48
C PRO A 89 -22.00 -1.21 22.35
N GLY A 90 -21.50 -0.45 23.34
CA GLY A 90 -20.08 -0.12 23.40
C GLY A 90 -19.21 -1.37 23.56
N LEU A 91 -17.94 -1.31 23.13
CA LEU A 91 -17.03 -2.47 23.09
C LEU A 91 -16.95 -3.25 24.43
N ASN A 92 -17.08 -2.59 25.58
CA ASN A 92 -17.06 -3.25 26.89
C ASN A 92 -18.27 -4.18 27.13
N GLU A 93 -19.41 -3.91 26.50
CA GLU A 93 -20.63 -4.71 26.58
C GLU A 93 -20.67 -5.77 25.47
N ALA A 94 -20.19 -5.40 24.26
CA ALA A 94 -20.15 -6.30 23.11
C ALA A 94 -19.06 -7.37 23.21
N ASP A 95 -17.85 -6.99 23.67
CA ASP A 95 -16.67 -7.85 23.79
C ASP A 95 -15.76 -7.38 24.95
N PRO A 96 -16.09 -7.77 26.20
CA PRO A 96 -15.26 -7.44 27.36
C PRO A 96 -13.86 -8.07 27.35
N GLU A 97 -13.64 -9.14 26.58
CA GLU A 97 -12.33 -9.80 26.47
C GLU A 97 -11.37 -8.95 25.62
N VAL A 98 -11.80 -8.51 24.44
CA VAL A 98 -11.05 -7.57 23.60
C VAL A 98 -10.84 -6.24 24.31
N ARG A 99 -11.84 -5.75 25.06
CA ARG A 99 -11.70 -4.56 25.91
C ARG A 99 -10.58 -4.71 26.95
N ALA A 100 -10.47 -5.87 27.61
CA ALA A 100 -9.41 -6.15 28.56
C ALA A 100 -8.03 -6.22 27.90
N ILE A 101 -7.93 -6.82 26.70
CA ILE A 101 -6.68 -6.86 25.90
C ILE A 101 -6.22 -5.44 25.56
N ILE A 102 -7.12 -4.54 25.15
CA ILE A 102 -6.78 -3.14 24.81
C ILE A 102 -6.25 -2.37 26.02
N GLU A 103 -6.89 -2.48 27.19
CA GLU A 103 -6.38 -1.80 28.40
C GLU A 103 -5.04 -2.40 28.89
N ASN A 104 -4.81 -3.71 28.69
CA ASN A 104 -3.52 -4.34 28.96
C ASN A 104 -2.41 -3.82 28.03
N GLU A 105 -2.65 -3.71 26.72
CA GLU A 105 -1.67 -3.15 25.77
C GLU A 105 -1.40 -1.67 26.03
N LYS A 106 -2.44 -0.87 26.31
CA LYS A 106 -2.29 0.52 26.73
C LYS A 106 -1.48 0.64 28.01
N SER A 107 -1.68 -0.25 28.98
CA SER A 107 -0.84 -0.31 30.18
C SER A 107 0.59 -0.78 29.89
N ARG A 108 0.83 -1.60 28.86
CA ARG A 108 2.18 -2.00 28.44
C ARG A 108 2.91 -0.77 27.89
N GLN A 109 2.34 -0.12 26.87
CA GLN A 109 2.87 1.08 26.24
C GLN A 109 3.19 2.18 27.27
N PHE A 110 2.28 2.47 28.20
CA PHE A 110 2.49 3.48 29.24
C PHE A 110 3.65 3.16 30.22
N LYS A 111 4.03 1.88 30.35
CA LYS A 111 5.06 1.41 31.29
C LYS A 111 6.37 1.00 30.61
N SER A 112 6.47 1.15 29.30
CA SER A 112 7.60 0.71 28.48
C SER A 112 8.40 1.89 27.93
N LEU A 113 9.71 1.69 27.75
CA LEU A 113 10.55 2.56 26.94
C LEU A 113 10.59 2.01 25.51
N GLU A 114 9.71 2.50 24.65
CA GLU A 114 9.65 2.06 23.25
C GLU A 114 10.81 2.66 22.44
N LEU A 115 11.75 1.80 22.05
CA LEU A 115 12.95 2.15 21.27
C LEU A 115 12.97 1.50 19.87
N ILE A 116 11.83 0.94 19.44
CA ILE A 116 11.67 0.35 18.11
C ILE A 116 11.47 1.51 17.11
N ALA A 117 12.46 1.76 16.25
CA ALA A 117 12.50 2.93 15.35
C ALA A 117 11.36 3.01 14.30
N SER A 118 10.53 1.96 14.17
CA SER A 118 9.32 1.95 13.34
C SER A 118 8.02 2.16 14.11
N GLU A 119 8.06 2.22 15.44
CA GLU A 119 6.89 2.43 16.29
C GLU A 119 6.80 3.89 16.75
N ASN A 120 5.57 4.37 16.96
CA ASN A 120 5.28 5.72 17.39
C ASN A 120 3.85 5.78 17.94
N PHE A 121 3.53 6.79 18.74
CA PHE A 121 2.19 7.03 19.26
C PHE A 121 1.45 8.04 18.38
N THR A 122 0.30 7.63 17.83
CA THR A 122 -0.58 8.52 17.03
C THR A 122 -1.53 9.31 17.93
N SER A 123 -1.94 10.50 17.51
CA SER A 123 -2.90 11.29 18.29
C SER A 123 -4.28 10.64 18.39
N ARG A 124 -5.00 11.13 19.39
CA ARG A 124 -6.43 10.89 19.57
C ARG A 124 -7.27 11.32 18.36
N ALA A 125 -6.95 12.44 17.70
CA ALA A 125 -7.74 12.93 16.56
C ALA A 125 -7.70 11.95 15.37
N VAL A 126 -6.54 11.34 15.12
CA VAL A 126 -6.39 10.28 14.10
C VAL A 126 -7.19 9.04 14.48
N MET A 127 -7.13 8.61 15.75
CA MET A 127 -7.91 7.46 16.23
C MET A 127 -9.43 7.70 16.13
N GLU A 128 -9.91 8.90 16.44
CA GLU A 128 -11.32 9.28 16.31
C GLU A 128 -11.77 9.26 14.84
N ALA A 129 -10.95 9.74 13.90
CA ALA A 129 -11.25 9.66 12.47
C ALA A 129 -11.26 8.22 11.93
N VAL A 130 -10.29 7.39 12.32
CA VAL A 130 -10.19 5.97 11.89
C VAL A 130 -11.32 5.10 12.44
N GLY A 131 -11.85 5.43 13.62
CA GLY A 131 -13.03 4.78 14.22
C GLY A 131 -14.39 5.32 13.77
N SER A 132 -14.43 6.24 12.80
CA SER A 132 -15.66 6.94 12.39
C SER A 132 -16.52 6.16 11.38
N CYS A 133 -17.72 6.68 11.10
CA CYS A 133 -18.67 6.10 10.14
C CYS A 133 -18.17 6.02 8.68
N LEU A 134 -17.04 6.66 8.36
CA LEU A 134 -16.40 6.59 7.03
C LEU A 134 -16.10 5.13 6.62
N THR A 135 -15.85 4.24 7.58
CA THR A 135 -15.67 2.80 7.34
C THR A 135 -16.84 2.12 6.62
N ASN A 136 -18.04 2.70 6.66
CA ASN A 136 -19.25 2.11 6.09
C ASN A 136 -19.38 2.36 4.58
N LYS A 137 -18.56 3.24 3.98
CA LYS A 137 -18.75 3.66 2.58
C LYS A 137 -17.82 2.92 1.62
N TYR A 138 -18.42 2.27 0.64
CA TYR A 138 -17.72 1.68 -0.50
C TYR A 138 -17.55 2.71 -1.63
N SER A 139 -16.30 2.96 -2.05
CA SER A 139 -15.90 4.12 -2.86
C SER A 139 -14.93 3.79 -4.01
N GLU A 140 -15.07 2.62 -4.64
CA GLU A 140 -14.21 2.23 -5.77
C GLU A 140 -14.13 3.30 -6.87
N GLY A 141 -12.92 3.51 -7.40
CA GLY A 141 -12.58 4.56 -8.35
C GLY A 141 -11.78 5.69 -7.69
N LEU A 142 -11.77 6.84 -8.35
CA LEU A 142 -11.13 8.08 -7.88
C LEU A 142 -12.18 9.18 -7.69
N PRO A 143 -11.88 10.29 -6.98
CA PRO A 143 -12.77 11.44 -6.87
C PRO A 143 -13.31 11.91 -8.25
N GLY A 144 -14.62 12.16 -8.33
CA GLY A 144 -15.32 12.50 -9.56
C GLY A 144 -15.44 11.38 -10.60
N LYS A 145 -14.87 10.18 -10.35
CA LYS A 145 -14.86 9.00 -11.24
C LYS A 145 -15.13 7.71 -10.46
N ARG A 146 -16.10 7.74 -9.55
CA ARG A 146 -16.53 6.57 -8.75
C ARG A 146 -17.44 5.65 -9.54
N TYR A 147 -17.37 4.35 -9.25
CA TYR A 147 -18.31 3.37 -9.82
C TYR A 147 -19.68 3.37 -9.12
N TYR A 148 -19.76 3.89 -7.89
CA TYR A 148 -20.98 3.95 -7.07
C TYR A 148 -21.34 5.39 -6.68
N GLY A 149 -22.64 5.64 -6.46
CA GLY A 149 -23.15 6.91 -5.96
C GLY A 149 -22.88 7.18 -4.47
N GLY A 150 -23.33 8.36 -4.02
CA GLY A 150 -23.29 8.78 -2.61
C GLY A 150 -21.88 9.01 -2.04
N ASN A 151 -20.88 9.24 -2.89
CA ASN A 151 -19.49 9.47 -2.49
C ASN A 151 -19.15 10.96 -2.28
N GLU A 152 -20.14 11.85 -2.24
CA GLU A 152 -19.97 13.31 -2.18
C GLU A 152 -18.98 13.78 -1.10
N HIS A 153 -19.09 13.23 0.13
CA HIS A 153 -18.16 13.55 1.21
C HIS A 153 -16.86 12.73 1.20
N ILE A 154 -16.85 11.56 0.55
CA ILE A 154 -15.63 10.75 0.40
C ILE A 154 -14.69 11.38 -0.62
N ASP A 155 -15.24 11.95 -1.69
CA ASP A 155 -14.48 12.69 -2.71
C ASP A 155 -13.83 13.94 -2.09
N VAL A 156 -14.57 14.70 -1.29
CA VAL A 156 -14.03 15.84 -0.51
C VAL A 156 -12.90 15.39 0.43
N LEU A 157 -13.10 14.29 1.16
CA LEU A 157 -12.08 13.76 2.08
C LEU A 157 -10.80 13.30 1.35
N GLU A 158 -10.95 12.55 0.27
CA GLU A 158 -9.81 12.01 -0.47
C GLU A 158 -9.05 13.11 -1.21
N THR A 159 -9.74 14.07 -1.83
CA THR A 159 -9.11 15.26 -2.43
C THR A 159 -8.38 16.10 -1.38
N LEU A 160 -8.99 16.39 -0.23
CA LEU A 160 -8.31 17.09 0.87
C LEU A 160 -7.09 16.33 1.39
N CYS A 161 -7.13 15.00 1.41
CA CYS A 161 -6.00 14.16 1.79
C CYS A 161 -4.87 14.24 0.76
N GLN A 162 -5.18 14.23 -0.54
CA GLN A 162 -4.21 14.40 -1.63
C GLN A 162 -3.56 15.78 -1.60
N GLU A 163 -4.35 16.85 -1.49
CA GLU A 163 -3.87 18.24 -1.36
C GLU A 163 -2.91 18.40 -0.17
N ARG A 164 -3.32 17.89 1.01
CA ARG A 164 -2.48 17.93 2.23
C ARG A 164 -1.22 17.07 2.09
N ALA A 165 -1.29 15.91 1.44
CA ALA A 165 -0.11 15.09 1.22
C ALA A 165 0.93 15.79 0.34
N LEU A 166 0.52 16.50 -0.72
CA LEU A 166 1.44 17.32 -1.53
C LEU A 166 2.00 18.52 -0.73
N ALA A 167 1.15 19.21 0.04
CA ALA A 167 1.55 20.34 0.86
C ALA A 167 2.54 19.96 1.97
N ALA A 168 2.39 18.78 2.58
CA ALA A 168 3.27 18.24 3.63
C ALA A 168 4.73 18.11 3.20
N PHE A 169 4.96 17.89 1.91
CA PHE A 169 6.28 17.70 1.30
C PHE A 169 6.66 18.89 0.39
N HIS A 170 5.92 20.00 0.48
CA HIS A 170 6.15 21.24 -0.29
C HIS A 170 6.16 21.04 -1.82
N LEU A 171 5.31 20.14 -2.33
CA LEU A 171 5.30 19.73 -3.74
C LEU A 171 4.33 20.58 -4.59
N ASP A 172 4.79 20.97 -5.78
CA ASP A 172 3.93 21.57 -6.82
C ASP A 172 3.10 20.47 -7.51
N GLU A 173 1.77 20.57 -7.40
CA GLU A 173 0.76 19.70 -8.02
C GLU A 173 0.92 19.53 -9.54
N LYS A 174 1.59 20.47 -10.23
CA LYS A 174 1.87 20.37 -11.66
C LYS A 174 2.98 19.38 -11.99
N ASN A 175 3.86 19.12 -11.03
CA ASN A 175 5.03 18.24 -11.17
C ASN A 175 4.81 16.89 -10.47
N TRP A 176 4.03 16.89 -9.36
CA TRP A 176 3.79 15.75 -8.49
C TRP A 176 2.31 15.44 -8.33
N GLY A 177 1.92 14.21 -8.65
CA GLY A 177 0.64 13.63 -8.22
C GLY A 177 0.83 12.72 -7.01
N VAL A 178 -0.26 12.44 -6.28
CA VAL A 178 -0.25 11.50 -5.15
C VAL A 178 -1.47 10.57 -5.18
N ASN A 179 -1.23 9.29 -4.91
CA ASN A 179 -2.25 8.30 -4.58
C ASN A 179 -2.19 8.00 -3.08
N VAL A 180 -3.33 8.18 -2.40
CA VAL A 180 -3.49 7.99 -0.94
C VAL A 180 -4.28 6.73 -0.59
N GLN A 181 -4.69 5.93 -1.58
CA GLN A 181 -5.45 4.69 -1.40
C GLN A 181 -4.65 3.42 -0.98
N PRO A 182 -3.32 3.28 -1.21
CA PRO A 182 -2.59 2.06 -0.85
C PRO A 182 -2.75 1.69 0.63
N LEU A 183 -2.97 0.41 0.92
CA LEU A 183 -3.40 -0.03 2.26
C LEU A 183 -2.29 -0.05 3.32
N SER A 184 -1.02 -0.01 2.89
CA SER A 184 0.20 0.05 3.72
C SER A 184 1.44 0.19 2.80
N GLY A 185 2.65 0.30 3.36
CA GLY A 185 3.89 0.50 2.59
C GLY A 185 4.31 -0.69 1.71
N SER A 186 4.11 -1.93 2.16
CA SER A 186 4.40 -3.13 1.37
C SER A 186 3.55 -3.25 0.09
N PRO A 187 2.20 -3.11 0.13
CA PRO A 187 1.39 -3.07 -1.09
C PRO A 187 1.66 -1.81 -1.92
N ALA A 188 1.85 -0.62 -1.33
CA ALA A 188 2.19 0.60 -2.07
C ALA A 188 3.43 0.42 -2.97
N ASN A 189 4.48 -0.20 -2.44
CA ASN A 189 5.67 -0.57 -3.20
C ASN A 189 5.35 -1.56 -4.34
N PHE A 190 4.55 -2.60 -4.07
CA PHE A 190 4.19 -3.61 -5.07
C PHE A 190 3.26 -3.07 -6.18
N GLU A 191 2.40 -2.11 -5.85
CA GLU A 191 1.56 -1.37 -6.78
C GLU A 191 2.42 -0.53 -7.74
N VAL A 192 3.43 0.18 -7.23
CA VAL A 192 4.41 0.90 -8.08
C VAL A 192 5.11 -0.04 -9.05
N TYR A 193 5.63 -1.17 -8.56
CA TYR A 193 6.29 -2.16 -9.44
C TYR A 193 5.33 -2.66 -10.52
N THR A 194 4.10 -3.01 -10.13
CA THR A 194 3.05 -3.49 -11.06
C THR A 194 2.63 -2.43 -12.08
N ALA A 195 2.73 -1.15 -11.74
CA ALA A 195 2.35 -0.04 -12.62
C ALA A 195 3.41 0.27 -13.71
N ILE A 196 4.70 0.19 -13.36
CA ILE A 196 5.80 0.63 -14.25
C ILE A 196 6.65 -0.51 -14.82
N LEU A 197 6.57 -1.72 -14.25
CA LEU A 197 7.36 -2.88 -14.64
C LEU A 197 6.49 -4.01 -15.17
N LYS A 198 7.06 -4.87 -16.01
CA LYS A 198 6.47 -6.15 -16.39
C LYS A 198 6.92 -7.23 -15.39
N PRO A 199 6.18 -8.35 -15.27
CA PRO A 199 6.68 -9.53 -14.58
C PRO A 199 8.06 -9.93 -15.12
N HIS A 200 8.97 -10.26 -14.20
CA HIS A 200 10.40 -10.54 -14.46
C HIS A 200 11.27 -9.37 -14.97
N ASP A 201 10.77 -8.13 -15.02
CA ASP A 201 11.67 -6.97 -15.10
C ASP A 201 12.54 -6.87 -13.84
N ARG A 202 13.67 -6.18 -13.96
CA ARG A 202 14.76 -6.20 -12.99
C ARG A 202 14.69 -5.04 -12.00
N ILE A 203 14.85 -5.33 -10.71
CA ILE A 203 14.81 -4.35 -9.61
C ILE A 203 16.11 -4.44 -8.79
N MET A 204 16.63 -3.29 -8.35
CA MET A 204 17.71 -3.24 -7.35
C MET A 204 17.27 -2.45 -6.12
N GLY A 205 17.54 -3.01 -4.94
CA GLY A 205 17.29 -2.41 -3.63
C GLY A 205 18.40 -2.77 -2.65
N LEU A 206 18.45 -2.11 -1.49
CA LEU A 206 19.45 -2.41 -0.45
C LEU A 206 19.22 -3.83 0.10
N ASP A 207 20.28 -4.61 0.29
CA ASP A 207 20.18 -5.97 0.83
C ASP A 207 19.56 -5.97 2.23
N LEU A 208 18.70 -6.96 2.52
CA LEU A 208 17.96 -7.00 3.79
C LEU A 208 18.87 -7.02 5.03
N PRO A 209 19.98 -7.80 5.07
CA PRO A 209 20.91 -7.77 6.20
C PRO A 209 21.73 -6.47 6.29
N HIS A 210 21.77 -5.68 5.22
CA HIS A 210 22.47 -4.40 5.12
C HIS A 210 21.53 -3.20 5.38
N GLY A 211 20.33 -3.44 5.90
CA GLY A 211 19.39 -2.41 6.32
C GLY A 211 18.23 -2.13 5.35
N GLY A 212 18.10 -2.89 4.26
CA GLY A 212 16.98 -2.78 3.31
C GLY A 212 15.61 -3.19 3.90
N HIS A 213 14.60 -3.35 3.04
CA HIS A 213 13.27 -3.83 3.45
C HIS A 213 12.79 -4.99 2.58
N LEU A 214 11.94 -5.86 3.14
CA LEU A 214 11.41 -7.04 2.44
C LEU A 214 10.68 -6.69 1.13
N SER A 215 9.98 -5.55 1.07
CA SER A 215 9.29 -5.11 -0.15
C SER A 215 10.25 -4.78 -1.30
N HIS A 216 11.51 -4.46 -1.05
CA HIS A 216 12.48 -4.10 -2.09
C HIS A 216 13.05 -5.32 -2.85
N GLY A 217 12.73 -6.52 -2.36
CA GLY A 217 13.21 -7.80 -2.88
C GLY A 217 14.11 -8.49 -1.86
N PHE A 218 13.79 -9.74 -1.54
CA PHE A 218 14.61 -10.60 -0.71
C PHE A 218 14.50 -12.07 -1.11
N MET A 219 15.66 -12.69 -1.33
CA MET A 219 15.80 -14.11 -1.62
C MET A 219 17.08 -14.67 -1.01
N THR A 220 17.02 -15.92 -0.58
CA THR A 220 18.18 -16.73 -0.19
C THR A 220 18.62 -17.59 -1.38
N PRO A 221 19.82 -18.20 -1.36
CA PRO A 221 20.28 -19.09 -2.44
C PRO A 221 19.36 -20.28 -2.76
N LYS A 222 18.40 -20.61 -1.88
CA LYS A 222 17.45 -21.72 -2.03
C LYS A 222 15.99 -21.29 -2.23
N ARG A 223 15.64 -20.03 -1.96
CA ARG A 223 14.23 -19.59 -1.90
C ARG A 223 14.09 -18.08 -2.08
N ARG A 224 13.20 -17.67 -2.99
CA ARG A 224 12.60 -16.31 -3.04
C ARG A 224 11.62 -16.16 -1.87
N VAL A 225 11.84 -15.14 -1.03
CA VAL A 225 11.11 -14.95 0.24
C VAL A 225 10.09 -13.83 0.12
N SER A 226 10.50 -12.70 -0.46
CA SER A 226 9.61 -11.58 -0.76
C SER A 226 8.75 -11.87 -1.99
N GLY A 227 7.49 -11.39 -1.99
CA GLY A 227 6.64 -11.38 -3.17
C GLY A 227 7.27 -10.62 -4.33
N THR A 228 7.97 -9.52 -4.05
CA THR A 228 8.74 -8.74 -5.05
C THR A 228 9.73 -9.64 -5.79
N SER A 229 10.50 -10.45 -5.07
CA SER A 229 11.44 -11.40 -5.68
C SER A 229 10.79 -12.60 -6.34
N VAL A 230 9.49 -12.86 -6.15
CA VAL A 230 8.75 -13.93 -6.84
C VAL A 230 8.23 -13.44 -8.20
N TYR A 231 7.74 -12.20 -8.27
CA TYR A 231 7.15 -11.63 -9.49
C TYR A 231 8.14 -10.83 -10.35
N PHE A 232 9.23 -10.34 -9.75
CA PHE A 232 10.27 -9.54 -10.41
C PHE A 232 11.66 -10.12 -10.13
N GLU A 233 12.64 -9.80 -10.98
CA GLU A 233 14.01 -10.25 -10.79
C GLU A 233 14.79 -9.23 -9.96
N SER A 234 14.82 -9.43 -8.65
CA SER A 234 15.55 -8.56 -7.71
C SER A 234 17.02 -8.94 -7.58
N MET A 235 17.94 -7.96 -7.59
CA MET A 235 19.33 -8.14 -7.17
C MET A 235 19.70 -7.07 -6.12
N PRO A 236 20.27 -7.42 -4.96
CA PRO A 236 20.59 -6.43 -3.94
C PRO A 236 21.83 -5.61 -4.30
N TYR A 237 21.88 -4.37 -3.84
CA TYR A 237 23.13 -3.64 -3.58
C TYR A 237 23.43 -3.61 -2.08
N ARG A 238 24.66 -3.25 -1.69
CA ARG A 238 25.15 -3.40 -0.31
C ARG A 238 25.83 -2.14 0.21
N LEU A 239 26.09 -2.16 1.52
CA LEU A 239 27.03 -1.24 2.15
C LEU A 239 28.47 -1.72 1.92
N ASP A 240 29.40 -0.78 1.88
CA ASP A 240 30.79 -1.03 2.23
C ASP A 240 30.85 -1.32 3.73
N GLU A 241 31.21 -2.55 4.09
CA GLU A 241 31.25 -3.03 5.48
C GLU A 241 32.32 -2.31 6.34
N SER A 242 33.29 -1.62 5.72
CA SER A 242 34.31 -0.86 6.44
C SER A 242 33.85 0.54 6.88
N THR A 243 32.90 1.13 6.15
CA THR A 243 32.35 2.48 6.44
C THR A 243 30.91 2.47 6.94
N GLY A 244 30.15 1.40 6.66
CA GLY A 244 28.72 1.32 6.94
C GLY A 244 27.87 2.22 6.03
N ILE A 245 28.40 2.65 4.88
CA ILE A 245 27.74 3.50 3.88
C ILE A 245 27.46 2.68 2.63
N VAL A 246 26.40 2.99 1.87
CA VAL A 246 26.10 2.33 0.58
C VAL A 246 27.32 2.37 -0.33
N ASP A 247 27.73 1.23 -0.87
CA ASP A 247 28.81 1.15 -1.87
C ASP A 247 28.25 1.57 -3.25
N TYR A 248 28.21 2.89 -3.46
CA TYR A 248 27.70 3.48 -4.71
C TYR A 248 28.56 3.12 -5.93
N GLU A 249 29.84 2.77 -5.76
CA GLU A 249 30.67 2.30 -6.87
C GLU A 249 30.28 0.89 -7.29
N MET A 250 30.09 -0.02 -6.34
CA MET A 250 29.64 -1.38 -6.62
C MET A 250 28.21 -1.38 -7.14
N LEU A 251 27.34 -0.51 -6.63
CA LEU A 251 26.01 -0.28 -7.20
C LEU A 251 26.08 0.15 -8.66
N GLU A 252 26.91 1.15 -9.04
CA GLU A 252 27.08 1.58 -10.44
C GLU A 252 27.62 0.45 -11.34
N LYS A 253 28.66 -0.27 -10.88
CA LYS A 253 29.26 -1.41 -11.59
C LYS A 253 28.25 -2.53 -11.80
N THR A 254 27.51 -2.90 -10.76
CA THR A 254 26.53 -4.01 -10.83
C THR A 254 25.23 -3.62 -11.53
N ALA A 255 24.76 -2.38 -11.44
CA ALA A 255 23.64 -1.87 -12.23
C ALA A 255 23.94 -1.89 -13.73
N ASN A 256 25.16 -1.57 -14.15
CA ASN A 256 25.58 -1.68 -15.56
C ASN A 256 25.59 -3.13 -16.11
N LEU A 257 25.85 -4.12 -15.26
CA LEU A 257 25.79 -5.54 -15.64
C LEU A 257 24.36 -6.09 -15.58
N PHE A 258 23.62 -5.74 -14.52
CA PHE A 258 22.28 -6.26 -14.26
C PHE A 258 21.19 -5.52 -15.05
N ARG A 259 21.40 -4.27 -15.48
CA ARG A 259 20.43 -3.46 -16.22
C ARG A 259 19.04 -3.45 -15.56
N PRO A 260 18.92 -2.94 -14.32
CA PRO A 260 17.62 -2.78 -13.67
C PRO A 260 16.71 -1.85 -14.47
N LYS A 261 15.41 -1.98 -14.24
CA LYS A 261 14.36 -1.04 -14.66
C LYS A 261 13.93 -0.12 -13.52
N LEU A 262 14.22 -0.51 -12.29
CA LEU A 262 13.96 0.26 -11.08
C LEU A 262 15.14 0.12 -10.11
N ILE A 263 15.63 1.24 -9.59
CA ILE A 263 16.54 1.30 -8.45
C ILE A 263 15.79 1.95 -7.29
N ILE A 264 15.82 1.31 -6.13
CA ILE A 264 15.17 1.76 -4.91
C ILE A 264 16.23 2.36 -3.97
N ALA A 265 16.13 3.65 -3.69
CA ALA A 265 16.71 4.26 -2.48
C ALA A 265 15.71 4.03 -1.33
N GLY A 266 16.16 3.59 -0.16
CA GLY A 266 15.27 3.30 0.95
C GLY A 266 15.77 2.19 1.86
N ALA A 267 15.44 2.29 3.14
CA ALA A 267 15.97 1.41 4.18
C ALA A 267 15.03 1.33 5.39
N SER A 268 15.12 0.21 6.12
CA SER A 268 14.53 0.04 7.46
C SER A 268 15.53 0.35 8.57
N ALA A 269 16.82 0.08 8.34
CA ALA A 269 17.87 0.14 9.35
C ALA A 269 19.20 0.67 8.76
N TYR A 270 19.17 1.91 8.26
CA TYR A 270 20.33 2.62 7.73
C TYR A 270 20.40 4.02 8.37
N PRO A 271 21.43 4.36 9.15
CA PRO A 271 21.46 5.56 10.00
C PRO A 271 22.07 6.80 9.28
N ARG A 272 22.00 6.84 7.95
CA ARG A 272 22.60 7.89 7.11
C ARG A 272 21.64 8.26 5.98
N ASP A 273 21.77 9.48 5.47
CA ASP A 273 21.09 9.91 4.26
C ASP A 273 21.62 9.12 3.04
N PHE A 274 20.76 8.97 2.02
CA PHE A 274 21.18 8.48 0.70
C PHE A 274 21.75 9.64 -0.12
N ASP A 275 22.77 9.36 -0.92
CA ASP A 275 23.29 10.29 -1.92
C ASP A 275 22.35 10.27 -3.15
N TYR A 276 21.26 11.03 -3.07
CA TYR A 276 20.26 11.11 -4.14
C TYR A 276 20.84 11.58 -5.48
N PRO A 277 21.75 12.58 -5.56
CA PRO A 277 22.47 12.90 -6.80
C PRO A 277 23.20 11.70 -7.41
N ARG A 278 23.91 10.91 -6.57
CA ARG A 278 24.63 9.72 -7.02
C ARG A 278 23.68 8.62 -7.49
N MET A 279 22.59 8.38 -6.76
CA MET A 279 21.55 7.41 -7.12
C MET A 279 20.88 7.78 -8.45
N ARG A 280 20.55 9.06 -8.66
CA ARG A 280 19.97 9.60 -9.90
C ARG A 280 20.88 9.34 -11.09
N LYS A 281 22.16 9.70 -10.97
CA LYS A 281 23.17 9.45 -12.02
C LYS A 281 23.21 7.97 -12.43
N ILE A 282 23.23 7.06 -11.45
CA ILE A 282 23.29 5.61 -11.72
C ILE A 282 22.01 5.12 -12.40
N ALA A 283 20.84 5.61 -11.97
CA ALA A 283 19.56 5.27 -12.59
C ALA A 283 19.48 5.76 -14.05
N ASP A 284 19.91 7.00 -14.33
CA ASP A 284 19.97 7.56 -15.68
C ASP A 284 20.91 6.78 -16.61
N GLU A 285 22.10 6.40 -16.12
CA GLU A 285 23.11 5.68 -16.91
C GLU A 285 22.61 4.31 -17.41
N VAL A 286 21.71 3.65 -16.66
CA VAL A 286 21.12 2.36 -17.05
C VAL A 286 19.69 2.46 -17.61
N GLY A 287 19.11 3.66 -17.64
CA GLY A 287 17.73 3.90 -18.07
C GLY A 287 16.69 3.28 -17.15
N ALA A 288 16.91 3.36 -15.84
CA ALA A 288 15.99 2.92 -14.79
C ALA A 288 15.22 4.10 -14.19
N PHE A 289 14.04 3.82 -13.64
CA PHE A 289 13.41 4.71 -12.67
C PHE A 289 14.19 4.70 -11.36
N LEU A 290 14.29 5.86 -10.71
CA LEU A 290 14.71 5.98 -9.32
C LEU A 290 13.49 6.15 -8.43
N MET A 291 13.32 5.26 -7.46
CA MET A 291 12.25 5.31 -6.48
C MET A 291 12.82 5.48 -5.07
N MET A 292 12.23 6.36 -4.26
CA MET A 292 12.51 6.44 -2.83
C MET A 292 11.42 5.74 -2.03
N ASP A 293 11.78 4.78 -1.18
CA ASP A 293 10.93 4.34 -0.07
C ASP A 293 11.37 5.07 1.21
N MET A 294 10.64 6.14 1.54
CA MET A 294 10.93 7.01 2.67
C MET A 294 10.17 6.63 3.96
N ALA A 295 9.65 5.40 4.06
CA ALA A 295 8.80 4.99 5.18
C ALA A 295 9.35 5.32 6.57
N HIS A 296 10.66 5.19 6.79
CA HIS A 296 11.32 5.48 8.07
C HIS A 296 11.65 6.96 8.32
N ILE A 297 11.70 7.82 7.30
CA ILE A 297 12.17 9.20 7.41
C ILE A 297 11.20 10.25 6.87
N SER A 298 10.00 9.85 6.43
CA SER A 298 9.00 10.76 5.85
C SER A 298 8.62 11.93 6.76
N GLY A 299 8.48 11.71 8.07
CA GLY A 299 8.26 12.82 9.01
C GLY A 299 9.43 13.82 9.08
N LEU A 300 10.67 13.35 8.90
CA LEU A 300 11.86 14.21 8.87
C LEU A 300 11.99 14.99 7.56
N ILE A 301 11.59 14.38 6.43
CA ILE A 301 11.57 15.03 5.11
C ILE A 301 10.49 16.13 5.10
N ALA A 302 9.29 15.84 5.60
CA ALA A 302 8.21 16.83 5.71
C ALA A 302 8.58 17.98 6.66
N ALA A 303 9.32 17.70 7.74
CA ALA A 303 9.88 18.73 8.62
C ALA A 303 11.11 19.46 8.02
N SER A 304 11.56 19.09 6.82
CA SER A 304 12.74 19.65 6.14
C SER A 304 14.05 19.58 6.95
N VAL A 305 14.23 18.53 7.78
CA VAL A 305 15.44 18.33 8.62
C VAL A 305 16.43 17.28 8.11
N VAL A 306 16.15 16.65 6.96
CA VAL A 306 17.03 15.72 6.24
C VAL A 306 17.00 16.02 4.73
N ALA A 307 17.89 15.41 3.93
CA ALA A 307 17.94 15.65 2.49
C ALA A 307 16.63 15.29 1.77
N ASN A 308 16.24 16.13 0.80
CA ASN A 308 14.98 16.01 0.06
C ASN A 308 15.10 15.01 -1.13
N PRO A 309 14.38 13.88 -1.14
CA PRO A 309 14.41 12.94 -2.27
C PRO A 309 13.62 13.42 -3.50
N PHE A 310 12.64 14.33 -3.32
CA PHE A 310 11.71 14.76 -4.39
C PHE A 310 12.38 15.60 -5.51
N GLU A 311 13.62 16.04 -5.32
CA GLU A 311 14.42 16.68 -6.36
C GLU A 311 15.03 15.68 -7.37
N TYR A 312 15.14 14.41 -7.00
CA TYR A 312 15.92 13.39 -7.73
C TYR A 312 15.10 12.17 -8.14
N CYS A 313 14.16 11.73 -7.31
CA CYS A 313 13.41 10.50 -7.53
C CYS A 313 12.22 10.71 -8.47
N ASP A 314 11.96 9.72 -9.31
CA ASP A 314 10.78 9.71 -10.19
C ASP A 314 9.50 9.37 -9.41
N ILE A 315 9.64 8.55 -8.36
CA ILE A 315 8.56 8.02 -7.54
C ILE A 315 9.00 8.02 -6.07
N VAL A 316 8.10 8.36 -5.15
CA VAL A 316 8.33 8.29 -3.71
C VAL A 316 7.18 7.55 -3.03
N THR A 317 7.50 6.49 -2.29
CA THR A 317 6.54 5.72 -1.49
C THR A 317 6.80 5.94 0.00
N THR A 318 5.75 5.82 0.82
CA THR A 318 5.88 5.93 2.28
C THR A 318 4.77 5.19 3.03
N THR A 319 4.94 5.06 4.34
CA THR A 319 3.88 4.75 5.30
C THR A 319 3.42 6.00 6.04
N THR A 320 2.12 6.13 6.35
CA THR A 320 1.59 7.18 7.25
C THR A 320 1.61 6.76 8.74
N HIS A 321 2.58 5.92 9.08
CA HIS A 321 2.97 5.55 10.45
C HIS A 321 4.50 5.58 10.51
N LYS A 322 5.10 5.17 11.65
CA LYS A 322 6.51 5.41 12.01
C LYS A 322 6.74 6.89 12.35
N VAL A 323 7.82 7.50 11.85
CA VAL A 323 8.22 8.88 12.15
C VAL A 323 7.22 9.92 11.60
N ASN A 324 6.42 9.57 10.60
CA ASN A 324 5.22 10.32 10.26
C ASN A 324 4.06 9.94 11.20
N SER A 325 4.11 10.42 12.46
CA SER A 325 2.90 10.55 13.28
C SER A 325 2.09 11.74 12.75
N ASN A 326 0.81 11.49 12.43
CA ASN A 326 -0.03 12.34 11.56
C ASN A 326 -0.50 13.68 12.22
N ASP A 327 0.29 14.22 13.14
CA ASP A 327 -0.19 15.11 14.20
C ASP A 327 0.48 16.50 14.19
N ASN A 328 1.79 16.59 13.87
CA ASN A 328 2.56 17.84 14.02
C ASN A 328 3.01 18.50 12.70
N LEU A 329 2.75 17.90 11.54
CA LEU A 329 3.09 18.48 10.22
C LEU A 329 1.93 19.27 9.58
N MET A 330 0.76 19.24 10.22
CA MET A 330 -0.50 19.82 9.72
C MET A 330 -1.14 20.80 10.72
N GLY A 331 -0.50 21.02 11.87
CA GLY A 331 -1.02 21.77 13.00
C GLY A 331 -0.10 22.91 13.43
N ASP A 332 -0.31 24.07 12.82
CA ASP A 332 0.02 25.41 13.30
C ASP A 332 1.52 25.75 13.58
N ASN A 333 2.09 26.61 12.73
CA ASN A 333 3.43 27.20 12.89
C ASN A 333 3.50 28.29 13.98
N SER A 334 2.60 28.28 14.97
CA SER A 334 2.39 29.37 15.94
C SER A 334 3.12 29.18 17.27
N ALA A 335 3.86 28.09 17.45
CA ALA A 335 4.50 27.70 18.72
C ALA A 335 6.05 27.71 18.69
N LEU A 336 6.66 28.42 17.73
CA LEU A 336 8.10 28.66 17.64
C LEU A 336 8.42 30.15 17.46
N ASP A 337 8.03 30.96 18.46
CA ASP A 337 8.52 32.31 18.75
C ASP A 337 8.68 32.46 20.28
#